data_AF-A0A9E4YHA7-F1
#
_entry.id   AF-A0A9E4YHA7-F1
#
_cell.length_a   1.000
_cell.length_b   1.000
_cell.length_c   1.000
_cell.angle_alpha   90.00
_cell.angle_beta   90.00
_cell.angle_gamma   90.00
#
_symmetry.space_group_name_H-M   'P 1'
#
loop_
_entity.id
_entity.type
_entity.pdbx_description
1 polymer ?
#
loop_
_entity_poly.entity_id
_entity_poly.type
_entity_poly.pdbx_seq_one_letter_code
_entity_poly.pdbx_strand_id
1 'polypeptide(L)'
;PPTVGFMGKLFLFNAAVSADLAWLAVVGVLNSVVSAYYYMGIVRTMYMREPAEPRRIGAPVTAWVAMGVATAGVAVLGVWPAWLLDIARTAAGSLVP
;
A
#
# COMPACT_ATOMS: atom_id res chain seq x y z
N PRO A 1 6.45 -0.93 7.09
CA PRO A 1 6.91 -0.31 5.81
C PRO A 1 7.10 -1.26 4.63
N PRO A 2 7.53 -2.53 4.75
CA PRO A 2 7.81 -3.37 3.56
C PRO A 2 6.51 -3.90 2.91
N THR A 3 5.49 -3.06 2.77
CA THR A 3 4.26 -3.36 2.05
C THR A 3 4.39 -2.83 0.62
N VAL A 4 3.73 -3.51 -0.33
CA VAL A 4 3.78 -3.13 -1.75
C VAL A 4 3.39 -1.66 -1.99
N GLY A 5 2.40 -1.15 -1.26
CA GLY A 5 1.95 0.24 -1.38
C GLY A 5 2.99 1.27 -0.90
N PHE A 6 3.80 0.94 0.10
CA PHE A 6 4.89 1.82 0.54
C PHE A 6 6.06 1.80 -0.45
N MET A 7 6.47 0.61 -0.91
CA MET A 7 7.54 0.48 -1.89
C MET A 7 7.20 1.20 -3.19
N GLY A 8 5.96 1.06 -3.69
CA GLY A 8 5.50 1.78 -4.87
C GLY A 8 5.61 3.30 -4.73
N LYS A 9 5.19 3.85 -3.57
CA LYS A 9 5.34 5.28 -3.29
C LYS A 9 6.80 5.71 -3.22
N LEU A 10 7.66 4.92 -2.58
CA LEU A 10 9.09 5.22 -2.47
C LEU A 10 9.73 5.30 -3.87
N PHE A 11 9.44 4.36 -4.75
CA PHE A 11 9.92 4.39 -6.13
C PHE A 11 9.38 5.61 -6.90
N LEU A 12 8.10 5.93 -6.73
CA LEU A 12 7.48 7.09 -7.36
C LEU A 12 8.10 8.41 -6.90
N PHE A 13 8.33 8.57 -5.61
CA PHE A 13 8.97 9.77 -5.05
C PHE A 13 10.43 9.88 -5.49
N ASN A 14 11.15 8.77 -5.53
CA ASN A 14 12.53 8.76 -6.04
C ASN A 14 12.57 9.17 -7.53
N ALA A 15 11.64 8.67 -8.35
CA ALA A 15 11.54 9.07 -9.75
C ALA A 15 11.23 10.56 -9.91
N ALA A 16 10.34 11.12 -9.07
CA ALA A 16 10.03 12.55 -9.09
C ALA A 16 11.25 13.41 -8.71
N VAL A 17 12.02 13.01 -7.69
CA VAL A 17 13.24 13.73 -7.30
C VAL A 17 14.30 13.67 -8.41
N SER A 18 14.50 12.50 -9.02
CA SER A 18 15.41 12.34 -10.16
C SER A 18 15.00 13.14 -11.41
N ALA A 19 13.72 13.51 -11.51
CA ALA A 19 13.19 14.34 -12.58
C ALA A 19 13.13 15.85 -12.23
N ASP A 20 13.83 16.28 -11.17
CA ASP A 20 13.84 17.66 -10.66
C ASP A 20 12.45 18.17 -10.19
N LEU A 21 11.55 17.25 -9.86
CA LEU A 21 10.19 17.53 -9.36
C LEU A 21 10.09 17.26 -7.85
N ALA A 22 11.13 17.58 -7.09
CA ALA A 22 11.21 17.28 -5.66
C ALA A 22 10.03 17.87 -4.85
N TRP A 23 9.48 19.02 -5.27
CA TRP A 23 8.31 19.62 -4.62
C TRP A 23 7.07 18.71 -4.68
N LEU A 24 6.86 17.97 -5.77
CA LEU A 24 5.78 16.98 -5.88
C LEU A 24 6.00 15.81 -4.92
N ALA A 25 7.25 15.37 -4.75
CA ALA A 25 7.58 14.34 -3.78
C ALA A 25 7.25 14.79 -2.35
N VAL A 26 7.57 16.05 -1.99
CA VAL A 26 7.22 16.63 -0.68
C VAL A 26 5.70 16.65 -0.48
N VAL A 27 4.93 17.15 -1.45
CA VAL A 27 3.46 17.15 -1.38
C VAL A 27 2.92 15.72 -1.23
N GLY A 28 3.45 14.76 -1.98
CA GLY A 28 3.06 13.35 -1.90
C GLY A 28 3.36 12.70 -0.54
N VAL A 29 4.49 13.05 0.08
CA VAL A 29 4.84 12.60 1.43
C VAL A 29 3.90 13.20 2.47
N LEU A 30 3.64 14.51 2.42
CA LEU A 30 2.69 15.16 3.33
C LEU A 30 1.29 14.56 3.22
N ASN A 31 0.80 14.32 1.99
CA ASN A 31 -0.48 13.65 1.76
C ASN A 31 -0.50 12.23 2.34
N SER A 32 0.64 11.52 2.27
CA SER A 32 0.76 10.18 2.87
C SER A 32 0.73 10.22 4.40
N VAL A 33 1.29 11.26 5.03
CA VAL A 33 1.22 11.47 6.49
C VAL A 33 -0.22 11.77 6.93
N VAL A 34 -0.93 12.67 6.22
CA VAL A 34 -2.34 12.98 6.48
C VAL A 34 -3.21 11.72 6.37
N SER A 35 -3.00 10.94 5.30
CA SER A 35 -3.68 9.66 5.12
C SER A 35 -3.38 8.68 6.26
N ALA A 36 -2.12 8.57 6.67
CA ALA A 36 -1.72 7.69 7.77
C ALA A 36 -2.40 8.07 9.08
N TYR A 37 -2.50 9.37 9.40
CA TYR A 37 -3.25 9.85 10.56
C TYR A 37 -4.72 9.39 10.52
N TYR A 38 -5.38 9.52 9.38
CA TYR A 38 -6.76 9.08 9.20
C TYR A 38 -6.92 7.55 9.39
N TYR A 39 -6.05 6.76 8.76
CA TYR A 39 -6.09 5.28 8.88
C TYR A 39 -5.75 4.80 10.30
N MET A 40 -4.85 5.47 11.01
CA MET A 40 -4.53 5.13 12.39
C MET A 40 -5.74 5.24 13.33
N GLY A 41 -6.68 6.15 13.06
CA GLY A 41 -7.94 6.23 13.81
C GLY A 41 -8.80 4.96 13.69
N ILE A 42 -8.82 4.36 12.51
CA ILE A 42 -9.52 3.09 12.25
C ILE A 42 -8.83 1.94 12.97
N VAL A 43 -7.50 1.83 12.82
CA VAL A 43 -6.69 0.79 13.49
C VAL A 43 -6.85 0.89 15.01
N ARG A 44 -6.78 2.11 15.56
CA ARG A 44 -7.02 2.36 16.98
C ARG A 44 -8.40 1.88 17.42
N THR A 45 -9.43 2.16 16.64
CA THR A 45 -10.80 1.71 16.96
C THR A 45 -10.93 0.19 16.87
N MET A 46 -10.22 -0.46 15.95
CA MET A 46 -10.25 -1.91 15.79
C MET A 46 -9.55 -2.67 16.94
N TYR A 47 -8.44 -2.14 17.47
CA TYR A 47 -7.61 -2.85 18.44
C TYR A 47 -7.64 -2.30 19.87
N MET A 48 -8.00 -1.04 20.08
CA MET A 48 -7.95 -0.37 21.40
C MET A 48 -9.32 -0.02 21.98
N ARG A 49 -10.42 -0.25 21.25
CA ARG A 49 -11.78 -0.01 21.76
C ARG A 49 -12.52 -1.33 21.91
N GLU A 50 -13.33 -1.41 22.95
CA GLU A 50 -14.24 -2.54 23.13
C GLU A 50 -15.40 -2.46 22.13
N PRO A 51 -15.85 -3.61 21.61
CA PRO A 51 -16.99 -3.65 20.71
C PRO A 51 -18.27 -3.29 21.46
N ALA A 52 -19.14 -2.48 20.83
CA ALA A 52 -20.43 -2.10 21.41
C ALA A 52 -21.37 -3.31 21.62
N GLU A 53 -21.25 -4.33 20.78
CA GLU A 53 -21.95 -5.61 20.93
C GLU A 53 -20.96 -6.76 20.70
N PRO A 54 -20.95 -7.81 21.53
CA PRO A 54 -20.06 -8.97 21.40
C PRO A 54 -20.51 -9.94 20.28
N ARG A 55 -21.03 -9.42 19.16
CA ARG A 55 -21.49 -10.22 18.03
C ARG A 55 -20.34 -10.52 17.08
N ARG A 56 -19.97 -11.79 16.98
CA ARG A 56 -19.02 -12.25 15.96
C ARG A 56 -19.68 -12.26 14.59
N ILE A 57 -19.10 -11.54 13.65
CA ILE A 57 -19.51 -11.59 12.25
C ILE A 57 -18.86 -12.82 11.62
N GLY A 58 -19.66 -13.81 11.21
CA GLY A 58 -19.17 -14.95 10.46
C GLY A 58 -18.87 -14.55 9.01
N ALA A 59 -17.70 -14.93 8.51
CA ALA A 59 -17.33 -14.75 7.10
C ALA A 59 -17.22 -16.13 6.43
N PRO A 60 -17.68 -16.29 5.18
CA PRO A 60 -17.52 -17.53 4.43
C PRO A 60 -16.03 -17.83 4.22
N VAL A 61 -15.67 -19.11 4.06
CA VAL A 61 -14.28 -19.53 3.85
C VAL A 61 -13.63 -18.82 2.65
N THR A 62 -14.42 -18.54 1.60
CA THR A 62 -13.97 -17.79 0.43
C THR A 62 -13.47 -16.39 0.77
N ALA A 63 -14.11 -15.69 1.71
CA ALA A 63 -13.68 -14.37 2.16
C ALA A 63 -12.35 -14.46 2.93
N TRP A 64 -12.20 -15.45 3.80
CA TRP A 64 -10.94 -15.69 4.51
C TRP A 64 -9.79 -16.00 3.57
N VAL A 65 -10.02 -16.86 2.57
CA VAL A 65 -9.02 -17.19 1.54
C VAL A 65 -8.65 -15.93 0.76
N ALA A 66 -9.63 -15.15 0.30
CA ALA A 66 -9.37 -13.92 -0.44
C ALA A 66 -8.55 -12.91 0.39
N MET A 67 -8.90 -12.71 1.67
CA MET A 67 -8.14 -11.85 2.59
C MET A 67 -6.72 -12.36 2.82
N GLY A 68 -6.55 -13.67 2.98
CA GLY A 68 -5.25 -14.30 3.15
C GLY A 68 -4.36 -14.10 1.92
N VAL A 69 -4.89 -14.36 0.72
CA VAL A 69 -4.18 -14.17 -0.55
C VAL A 69 -3.82 -12.70 -0.77
N ALA A 70 -4.74 -11.77 -0.53
CA ALA A 70 -4.48 -10.34 -0.68
C ALA A 70 -3.40 -9.86 0.30
N THR A 71 -3.46 -10.30 1.56
CA THR A 71 -2.47 -9.94 2.59
C THR A 71 -1.09 -10.51 2.25
N ALA A 72 -1.03 -11.78 1.84
CA ALA A 72 0.20 -12.41 1.37
C ALA A 72 0.77 -11.68 0.15
N GLY A 73 -0.07 -11.30 -0.81
CA GLY A 73 0.31 -10.49 -1.98
C GLY A 73 0.94 -9.16 -1.56
N VAL A 74 0.29 -8.41 -0.66
CA VAL A 74 0.83 -7.13 -0.16
C VAL A 74 2.20 -7.28 0.50
N ALA A 75 2.41 -8.37 1.25
CA ALA A 75 3.67 -8.67 1.92
C ALA A 75 4.76 -9.13 0.94
N VAL A 76 4.47 -10.15 0.13
CA VAL A 76 5.42 -10.73 -0.84
C VAL A 76 5.86 -9.69 -1.86
N LEU A 77 4.91 -8.94 -2.45
CA LEU A 77 5.20 -7.88 -3.41
C LEU A 77 5.92 -6.69 -2.77
N GLY A 78 5.71 -6.45 -1.47
CA GLY A 78 6.43 -5.43 -0.74
C GLY A 78 7.87 -5.80 -0.42
N VAL A 79 8.13 -7.05 -0.04
CA VAL A 79 9.48 -7.55 0.30
C VAL A 79 10.31 -7.82 -0.97
N TRP A 80 9.67 -8.35 -2.03
CA TRP A 80 10.34 -8.72 -3.28
C TRP A 80 9.70 -8.02 -4.49
N PRO A 81 9.85 -6.69 -4.62
CA PRO A 81 9.18 -5.93 -5.69
C PRO A 81 9.83 -6.07 -7.07
N ALA A 82 11.05 -6.61 -7.16
CA ALA A 82 11.88 -6.60 -8.38
C ALA A 82 11.13 -7.11 -9.62
N TRP A 83 10.55 -8.30 -9.52
CA TRP A 83 9.83 -8.93 -10.64
C TRP A 83 8.62 -8.11 -11.12
N LEU A 84 7.89 -7.48 -10.18
CA LEU A 84 6.75 -6.63 -10.50
C LEU A 84 7.20 -5.35 -11.21
N LEU A 85 8.33 -4.78 -10.79
CA LEU A 85 8.91 -3.58 -11.41
C LEU A 85 9.40 -3.84 -12.83
N ASP A 86 9.98 -5.01 -13.09
CA ASP A 86 10.46 -5.38 -14.43
C ASP A 86 9.29 -5.52 -15.42
N ILE A 87 8.18 -6.12 -14.98
CA ILE A 87 6.94 -6.16 -15.75
C ILE A 87 6.43 -4.75 -16.02
N ALA A 88 6.37 -3.90 -14.99
CA ALA A 88 5.89 -2.52 -15.12
C ALA A 88 6.76 -1.69 -16.09
N ARG A 89 8.09 -1.86 -16.06
CA ARG A 89 9.02 -1.20 -16.98
C ARG A 89 8.83 -1.65 -18.42
N THR A 90 8.65 -2.96 -18.63
CA THR A 90 8.40 -3.52 -19.96
C THR A 90 7.09 -2.98 -20.55
N ALA A 91 6.04 -2.93 -19.73
CA ALA A 91 4.75 -2.35 -20.11
C ALA A 91 4.83 -0.83 -20.36
N ALA A 92 5.64 -0.09 -19.60
CA ALA A 92 5.85 1.33 -19.85
C ALA A 92 6.62 1.58 -21.16
N GLY A 93 7.61 0.73 -21.47
CA GLY A 93 8.41 0.83 -22.69
C GLY A 93 7.63 0.55 -23.98
N SER A 94 6.45 -0.11 -23.91
CA SER A 94 5.57 -0.25 -25.08
C SER A 94 4.67 0.96 -25.32
N LEU A 95 4.57 1.88 -24.35
CA LEU A 95 3.75 3.09 -24.42
C LEU A 95 4.58 4.34 -24.77
N VAL A 96 5.87 4.33 -24.46
CA VAL A 96 6.79 5.40 -24.80
C VAL A 96 7.49 5.05 -26.11
N PRO A 97 7.44 5.90 -27.15
CA PRO A 97 8.09 5.64 -28.43
C PRO A 97 9.62 5.58 -28.35
#